data_AF-A0AA38G8M6-F1
#
_entry.id   AF-A0AA38G8M6-F1
#
_cell.length_a   1.000
_cell.length_b   1.000
_cell.length_c   1.000
_cell.angle_alpha   90.00
_cell.angle_beta   90.00
_cell.angle_gamma   90.00
#
_symmetry.space_group_name_H-M   'P 1'
#
loop_
_entity.id
_entity.type
_entity.pdbx_description
1 polymer ?
#
loop_
_entity_poly.entity_id
_entity_poly.type
_entity_poly.pdbx_seq_one_letter_code
_entity_poly.pdbx_strand_id
1 'polypeptide(L)'
;MLGFGWAGVFRKFLVESSYMWWPATLVQVSIFSALHDEDKRPKRGLTRLQFFIIVLTCSFAYYIVPSFFFPSISAMSIACWIWKDSVTAQQIGSGLYGLGIGSFGLDWATVAGFLGSPLATPWFAIANTLVGYIIVVYMVLPIAYWTNVYNAKNFPLISSHVFTDNGEPYNTTRVLKSDFTFDKDAYNQYSQLNLTAFFAITYGLSFATLSATLSHVLLFHGKSMWQQSKAALTDSRIDVHTRLMKKNYKSVPQYWFLILLAVTMALALAACEGYNKYLQLRYWGLLLACGIAFAFTLPIGIIQATTNQQPGLNVITEYIIGYLDPGRPVANVAFKTYGYISMVQALAFLQDFKVGHYMKIPPRSMFLVQ
;
A
#
# COMPACT_ATOMS: atom_id res chain seq x y z
N MET A 1 -13.93 -6.82 -5.13
CA MET A 1 -14.54 -7.62 -6.21
C MET A 1 -14.20 -7.12 -7.62
N LEU A 2 -14.35 -5.84 -7.95
CA LEU A 2 -13.92 -5.32 -9.27
C LEU A 2 -12.48 -5.72 -9.65
N GLY A 3 -11.54 -5.56 -8.71
CA GLY A 3 -10.14 -5.97 -8.86
C GLY A 3 -9.93 -7.44 -9.23
N PHE A 4 -10.77 -8.34 -8.70
CA PHE A 4 -10.66 -9.76 -8.99
C PHE A 4 -10.99 -10.05 -10.46
N GLY A 5 -11.89 -9.26 -11.05
CA GLY A 5 -12.31 -9.42 -12.44
C GLY A 5 -11.18 -9.24 -13.45
N TRP A 6 -10.27 -8.29 -13.25
CA TRP A 6 -9.10 -8.13 -14.14
C TRP A 6 -7.83 -8.81 -13.65
N ALA A 7 -7.78 -9.25 -12.39
CA ALA A 7 -6.66 -10.06 -11.89
C ALA A 7 -6.41 -11.31 -12.76
N GLY A 8 -7.47 -11.92 -13.32
CA GLY A 8 -7.35 -13.06 -14.23
C GLY A 8 -6.48 -12.79 -15.46
N VAL A 9 -6.45 -11.55 -15.97
CA VAL A 9 -5.61 -11.14 -17.10
C VAL A 9 -4.13 -11.13 -16.69
N PHE A 10 -3.85 -10.65 -15.48
CA PHE A 10 -2.49 -10.49 -14.98
C PHE A 10 -1.89 -11.75 -14.34
N ARG A 11 -2.72 -12.76 -14.04
CA ARG A 11 -2.29 -14.04 -13.45
C ARG A 11 -1.13 -14.69 -14.20
N LYS A 12 -1.18 -14.69 -15.53
CA LYS A 12 -0.12 -15.31 -16.35
C LYS A 12 1.23 -14.62 -16.17
N PHE A 13 1.24 -13.31 -15.95
CA PHE A 13 2.45 -12.50 -15.79
C PHE A 13 2.95 -12.52 -14.35
N LEU A 14 2.06 -12.41 -13.37
CA LEU A 14 2.42 -12.20 -11.96
C LEU A 14 2.48 -13.49 -11.14
N VAL A 15 1.77 -14.55 -11.54
CA VAL A 15 1.72 -15.82 -10.78
C VAL A 15 2.52 -16.91 -11.47
N GLU A 16 2.29 -17.13 -12.76
CA GLU A 16 2.89 -18.25 -13.51
C GLU A 16 4.36 -18.02 -13.88
N SER A 17 4.85 -16.78 -13.79
CA SER A 17 6.23 -16.41 -14.04
C SER A 17 7.13 -16.77 -12.84
N SER A 18 8.28 -17.37 -13.11
CA SER A 18 9.29 -17.72 -12.10
C SER A 18 10.04 -16.50 -11.55
N TYR A 19 10.11 -15.40 -12.31
CA TYR A 19 10.77 -14.17 -11.90
C TYR A 19 9.99 -13.43 -10.79
N MET A 20 8.71 -13.72 -10.62
CA MET A 20 7.83 -13.09 -9.64
C MET A 20 7.68 -14.02 -8.43
N TRP A 21 8.50 -13.83 -7.40
CA TRP A 21 8.56 -14.76 -6.26
C TRP A 21 7.63 -14.39 -5.08
N TRP A 22 7.18 -13.14 -4.99
CA TRP A 22 6.29 -12.64 -3.93
C TRP A 22 6.83 -12.88 -2.50
N PRO A 23 7.71 -12.00 -1.99
CA PRO A 23 8.40 -12.22 -0.72
C PRO A 23 7.47 -12.51 0.48
N ALA A 24 6.40 -11.72 0.68
CA ALA A 24 5.44 -11.96 1.75
C ALA A 24 4.74 -13.32 1.63
N THR A 25 4.49 -13.80 0.42
CA THR A 25 3.90 -15.12 0.17
C THR A 25 4.82 -16.24 0.65
N LEU A 26 6.15 -16.10 0.48
CA LEU A 26 7.11 -17.11 0.93
C LEU A 26 7.10 -17.26 2.46
N VAL A 27 6.93 -16.15 3.19
CA VAL A 27 6.78 -16.18 4.65
C VAL A 27 5.52 -16.95 5.05
N GLN A 28 4.39 -16.68 4.38
CA GLN A 28 3.14 -17.38 4.63
C GLN A 28 3.21 -18.88 4.29
N VAL A 29 3.85 -19.23 3.18
CA VAL A 29 4.11 -20.63 2.79
C VAL A 29 4.96 -21.34 3.84
N SER A 30 6.00 -20.69 4.37
CA SER A 30 6.84 -21.27 5.43
C SER A 30 6.05 -21.57 6.70
N ILE A 31 5.08 -20.72 7.06
CA ILE A 31 4.20 -20.96 8.21
C ILE A 31 3.30 -22.16 7.96
N PHE A 32 2.65 -22.22 6.79
CA PHE A 32 1.77 -23.34 6.45
C PHE A 32 2.52 -24.67 6.35
N SER A 33 3.72 -24.69 5.75
CA SER A 33 4.57 -25.88 5.74
C SER A 33 4.98 -26.30 7.15
N ALA A 34 5.34 -25.36 8.04
CA ALA A 34 5.69 -25.69 9.43
C ALA A 34 4.52 -26.27 10.25
N LEU A 35 3.27 -25.97 9.87
CA LEU A 35 2.07 -26.51 10.52
C LEU A 35 1.59 -27.83 9.89
N HIS A 36 1.86 -28.04 8.59
CA HIS A 36 1.36 -29.19 7.85
C HIS A 36 2.35 -30.35 7.77
N ASP A 37 3.65 -30.08 7.68
CA ASP A 37 4.67 -31.11 7.54
C ASP A 37 4.97 -31.77 8.91
N GLU A 38 5.01 -33.10 8.95
CA GLU A 38 5.45 -33.83 10.14
C GLU A 38 6.96 -33.66 10.36
N ASP A 39 7.32 -32.82 11.32
CA ASP A 39 8.72 -32.57 11.70
C ASP A 39 9.34 -33.81 12.36
N LYS A 40 10.33 -34.43 11.70
CA LYS A 40 11.21 -35.41 12.36
C LYS A 40 12.09 -34.67 13.37
N ARG A 41 11.87 -34.94 14.67
CA ARG A 41 12.58 -34.28 15.78
C ARG A 41 14.10 -34.35 15.60
N PRO A 42 14.81 -33.22 15.43
CA PRO A 42 16.27 -33.23 15.37
C PRO A 42 16.84 -33.69 16.72
N LYS A 43 17.90 -34.52 16.69
CA LYS A 43 18.54 -35.09 17.90
C LYS A 43 19.09 -34.02 18.86
N ARG A 44 19.33 -32.80 18.38
CA ARG A 44 19.69 -31.61 19.16
C ARG A 44 19.03 -30.38 18.52
N GLY A 45 17.96 -29.86 19.12
CA GLY A 45 17.27 -28.65 18.67
C GLY A 45 15.78 -28.63 19.03
N LEU A 46 15.16 -27.46 18.88
CA LEU A 46 13.70 -27.30 18.93
C LEU A 46 13.11 -27.71 17.58
N THR A 47 11.89 -28.29 17.60
CA THR A 47 11.10 -28.46 16.36
C THR A 47 10.60 -27.10 15.86
N ARG A 48 10.25 -26.98 14.56
CA ARG A 48 9.76 -25.71 14.00
C ARG A 48 8.48 -25.28 14.70
N LEU A 49 7.59 -26.24 14.99
CA LEU A 49 6.35 -26.00 15.72
C LEU A 49 6.59 -25.53 17.17
N GLN A 50 7.54 -26.14 17.89
CA GLN A 50 7.88 -25.68 19.25
C GLN A 50 8.44 -24.26 19.26
N PHE A 51 9.35 -23.96 18.33
CA PHE A 51 9.87 -22.60 18.17
C PHE A 51 8.74 -21.61 17.87
N PHE A 52 7.82 -21.96 16.96
CA PHE A 52 6.66 -21.14 16.64
C PHE A 52 5.78 -20.86 17.87
N ILE A 53 5.42 -21.89 18.66
CA ILE A 53 4.58 -21.71 19.86
C ILE A 53 5.28 -20.87 20.92
N ILE A 54 6.59 -21.06 21.13
CA ILE A 54 7.37 -20.26 22.07
C ILE A 54 7.37 -18.79 21.63
N VAL A 55 7.71 -18.50 20.38
CA VAL A 55 7.74 -17.13 19.85
C VAL A 55 6.35 -16.49 19.88
N LEU A 56 5.30 -17.24 19.52
CA LEU A 56 3.91 -16.77 19.57
C LEU A 56 3.52 -16.38 20.99
N THR A 57 3.79 -17.24 21.97
CA THR A 57 3.42 -17.01 23.38
C THR A 57 4.23 -15.86 23.97
N CYS A 58 5.54 -15.81 23.74
CA CYS A 58 6.39 -14.72 24.19
C CYS A 58 6.00 -13.39 23.55
N SER A 59 5.71 -13.37 22.25
CA SER A 59 5.27 -12.15 21.55
C SER A 59 3.91 -11.69 22.06
N PHE A 60 2.96 -12.60 22.25
CA PHE A 60 1.65 -12.30 22.82
C PHE A 60 1.75 -11.68 24.22
N ALA A 61 2.55 -12.27 25.10
CA ALA A 61 2.80 -11.74 26.43
C ALA A 61 3.52 -10.38 26.38
N TYR A 62 4.52 -10.24 25.49
CA TYR A 62 5.27 -9.00 25.34
C TYR A 62 4.40 -7.85 24.84
N TYR A 63 3.49 -8.08 23.89
CA TYR A 63 2.63 -7.04 23.32
C TYR A 63 1.75 -6.31 24.34
N ILE A 64 1.42 -6.94 25.47
CA ILE A 64 0.68 -6.30 26.57
C ILE A 64 1.51 -5.18 27.21
N VAL A 65 2.84 -5.32 27.24
CA VAL A 65 3.74 -4.34 27.86
C VAL A 65 3.72 -2.99 27.12
N PRO A 66 4.07 -2.88 25.82
CA PRO A 66 4.00 -1.60 25.12
C PRO A 66 2.57 -1.14 24.88
N SER A 67 1.57 -2.03 24.83
CA SER A 67 0.19 -1.58 24.52
C SER A 67 -0.56 -1.03 25.73
N PHE A 68 -0.35 -1.59 26.93
CA PHE A 68 -1.14 -1.26 28.12
C PHE A 68 -0.29 -0.69 29.26
N PHE A 69 0.81 -1.34 29.63
CA PHE A 69 1.58 -0.95 30.82
C PHE A 69 2.54 0.20 30.57
N PHE A 70 3.23 0.23 29.43
CA PHE A 70 4.24 1.22 29.13
C PHE A 70 4.28 1.61 27.63
N PRO A 71 3.29 2.40 27.17
CA PRO A 71 3.25 2.91 25.80
C PRO A 71 4.49 3.68 25.35
N SER A 72 5.23 4.30 26.28
CA SER A 72 6.45 5.05 25.98
C SER A 72 7.61 4.20 25.43
N ILE A 73 7.60 2.86 25.59
CA ILE A 73 8.61 1.98 24.98
C ILE A 73 8.53 1.99 23.43
N SER A 74 7.37 2.35 22.87
CA SER A 74 7.18 2.43 21.42
C SER A 74 8.04 3.52 20.76
N ALA A 75 8.36 4.60 21.48
CA ALA A 75 9.11 5.73 20.95
C ALA A 75 10.00 6.37 22.03
N MET A 76 11.09 5.69 22.38
CA MET A 76 12.08 6.24 23.31
C MET A 76 13.10 7.09 22.55
N SER A 77 13.17 8.38 22.86
CA SER A 77 14.14 9.29 22.25
C SER A 77 15.21 9.73 23.25
N ILE A 78 16.47 9.41 22.94
CA ILE A 78 17.62 9.81 23.75
C ILE A 78 17.73 11.34 23.78
N ALA A 79 17.54 11.98 22.62
CA ALA A 79 17.64 13.43 22.50
C ALA A 79 16.58 14.16 23.34
N CYS A 80 15.34 13.65 23.39
CA CYS A 80 14.30 14.23 24.24
C CYS A 80 14.56 14.03 25.74
N TRP A 81 15.31 12.99 26.14
CA TRP A 81 15.67 12.77 27.55
C TRP A 81 16.79 13.69 28.03
N ILE A 82 17.79 13.94 27.17
CA ILE A 82 18.92 14.83 27.48
C ILE A 82 18.46 16.30 27.47
N TRP A 83 17.71 16.71 26.45
CA TRP A 83 17.26 18.10 26.27
C TRP A 83 15.74 18.21 26.41
N LYS A 84 15.27 18.25 27.64
CA LYS A 84 13.83 18.28 27.97
C LYS A 84 13.14 19.57 27.58
N ASP A 85 13.80 20.72 27.73
CA ASP A 85 13.18 22.05 27.55
C ASP A 85 13.39 22.64 26.15
N SER A 86 14.15 21.98 25.28
CA SER A 86 14.48 22.49 23.95
C SER A 86 13.51 22.00 22.89
N VAL A 87 12.71 22.90 22.33
CA VAL A 87 11.77 22.62 21.24
C VAL A 87 12.50 22.07 19.99
N THR A 88 13.69 22.58 19.68
CA THR A 88 14.47 22.12 18.53
C THR A 88 15.02 20.71 18.75
N ALA A 89 15.47 20.40 19.97
CA ALA A 89 15.91 19.05 20.31
C ALA A 89 14.74 18.05 20.27
N GLN A 90 13.54 18.47 20.68
CA GLN A 90 12.34 17.66 20.54
C GLN A 90 11.93 17.46 19.08
N GLN A 91 12.00 18.49 18.22
CA GLN A 91 11.72 18.37 16.78
C GLN A 91 12.69 17.43 16.06
N ILE A 92 13.96 17.42 16.47
CA ILE A 92 14.98 16.54 15.88
C ILE A 92 14.85 15.11 16.44
N GLY A 93 14.65 14.99 17.76
CA GLY A 93 14.75 13.74 18.49
C GLY A 93 13.47 12.93 18.57
N SER A 94 12.29 13.56 18.58
CA SER A 94 11.03 12.87 18.84
C SER A 94 10.70 11.89 17.71
N GLY A 95 10.41 10.63 18.07
CA GLY A 95 10.00 9.59 17.10
C GLY A 95 8.54 9.70 16.64
N LEU A 96 7.68 10.41 17.39
CA LEU A 96 6.25 10.55 17.07
C LEU A 96 5.93 11.85 16.34
N TYR A 97 6.55 12.95 16.76
CA TYR A 97 6.23 14.30 16.28
C TYR A 97 7.43 15.03 15.65
N GLY A 98 8.56 14.33 15.51
CA GLY A 98 9.83 14.89 15.03
C GLY A 98 10.53 13.97 14.04
N LEU A 99 11.78 14.30 13.72
CA LEU A 99 12.58 13.55 12.74
C LEU A 99 12.98 12.15 13.23
N GLY A 100 12.90 11.88 14.53
CA GLY A 100 13.22 10.58 15.12
C GLY A 100 14.71 10.26 15.20
N ILE A 101 15.61 11.26 15.09
CA ILE A 101 17.05 11.02 15.18
C ILE A 101 17.40 10.58 16.61
N GLY A 102 17.93 9.36 16.76
CA GLY A 102 18.23 8.79 18.07
C GLY A 102 16.98 8.31 18.83
N SER A 103 15.84 8.16 18.14
CA SER A 103 14.65 7.51 18.68
C SER A 103 14.65 6.03 18.32
N PHE A 104 14.33 5.18 19.29
CA PHE A 104 14.17 3.74 19.11
C PHE A 104 12.89 3.25 19.79
N GLY A 105 12.18 2.36 19.11
CA GLY A 105 11.04 1.64 19.66
C GLY A 105 11.44 0.20 19.93
N LEU A 106 11.12 -0.34 21.12
CA LEU A 106 11.29 -1.78 21.40
C LEU A 106 10.02 -2.58 21.08
N ASP A 107 9.00 -1.93 20.50
CA ASP A 107 7.78 -2.57 20.06
C ASP A 107 7.84 -2.93 18.57
N TRP A 108 7.66 -4.22 18.27
CA TRP A 108 7.64 -4.71 16.89
C TRP A 108 6.46 -4.17 16.09
N ALA A 109 5.31 -3.89 16.71
CA ALA A 109 4.19 -3.27 15.99
C ALA A 109 4.53 -1.85 15.53
N THR A 110 5.28 -1.09 16.33
CA THR A 110 5.77 0.24 15.93
C THR A 110 6.79 0.13 14.77
N VAL A 111 7.68 -0.86 14.80
CA VAL A 111 8.70 -1.06 13.75
C VAL A 111 8.09 -1.57 12.43
N ALA A 112 7.18 -2.54 12.50
CA ALA A 112 6.60 -3.20 11.32
C ALA A 112 5.27 -2.58 10.85
N GLY A 113 4.65 -1.71 11.66
CA GLY A 113 3.28 -1.24 11.42
C GLY A 113 3.11 -0.43 10.13
N PHE A 114 4.10 0.39 9.78
CA PHE A 114 3.99 1.26 8.58
C PHE A 114 4.61 0.63 7.32
N LEU A 115 5.79 0.03 7.41
CA LEU A 115 6.52 -0.53 6.25
C LEU A 115 6.22 -2.02 6.00
N GLY A 116 5.33 -2.62 6.80
CA GLY A 116 5.12 -4.06 6.85
C GLY A 116 6.31 -4.77 7.52
N SER A 117 6.33 -6.11 7.42
CA SER A 117 7.43 -6.89 8.00
C SER A 117 8.72 -6.71 7.17
N PRO A 118 9.78 -6.08 7.73
CA PRO A 118 11.05 -5.92 7.02
C PRO A 118 11.72 -7.27 6.75
N LEU A 119 11.38 -8.31 7.52
CA LEU A 119 11.90 -9.67 7.33
C LEU A 119 11.46 -10.30 6.00
N ALA A 120 10.30 -9.89 5.48
CA ALA A 120 9.82 -10.35 4.19
C ALA A 120 10.45 -9.56 3.03
N THR A 121 10.93 -8.35 3.28
CA THR A 121 11.39 -7.43 2.22
C THR A 121 12.86 -7.70 1.87
N PRO A 122 13.24 -7.80 0.58
CA PRO A 122 14.63 -8.00 0.19
C PRO A 122 15.56 -6.85 0.63
N TRP A 123 16.82 -7.16 0.95
CA TRP A 123 17.81 -6.18 1.41
C TRP A 123 17.96 -4.97 0.49
N PHE A 124 18.04 -5.18 -0.83
CA PHE A 124 18.23 -4.08 -1.77
C PHE A 124 17.07 -3.06 -1.72
N ALA A 125 15.84 -3.54 -1.49
CA ALA A 125 14.67 -2.69 -1.39
C ALA A 125 14.71 -1.89 -0.08
N ILE A 126 15.10 -2.53 1.03
CA ILE A 126 15.30 -1.87 2.32
C ILE A 126 16.37 -0.77 2.22
N ALA A 127 17.53 -1.09 1.64
CA ALA A 127 18.63 -0.14 1.47
C ALA A 127 18.21 1.06 0.61
N ASN A 128 17.49 0.82 -0.50
CA ASN A 128 17.01 1.91 -1.37
C ASN A 128 15.99 2.81 -0.67
N THR A 129 15.02 2.22 0.07
CA THR A 129 14.06 2.98 0.87
C THR A 129 14.75 3.78 1.97
N LEU A 130 15.78 3.22 2.63
CA LEU A 130 16.56 3.92 3.65
C LEU A 130 17.31 5.13 3.08
N VAL A 131 17.95 4.99 1.92
CA VAL A 131 18.62 6.11 1.24
C VAL A 131 17.60 7.20 0.89
N GLY A 132 16.45 6.82 0.33
CA GLY A 132 15.36 7.76 0.04
C GLY A 132 14.85 8.47 1.30
N TYR A 133 14.69 7.73 2.40
CA TYR A 133 14.28 8.27 3.69
C TYR A 133 15.29 9.30 4.23
N ILE A 134 16.60 8.99 4.20
CA ILE A 134 17.65 9.92 4.65
C ILE A 134 17.62 11.20 3.81
N ILE A 135 17.52 11.10 2.50
CA ILE A 135 17.49 12.27 1.62
C ILE A 135 16.24 13.12 1.90
N VAL A 136 15.06 12.52 1.96
CA VAL A 136 13.81 13.27 2.08
C VAL A 136 13.62 13.81 3.49
N VAL A 137 13.74 12.95 4.51
CA VAL A 137 13.39 13.27 5.89
C VAL A 137 14.53 13.98 6.62
N TYR A 138 15.79 13.62 6.37
CA TYR A 138 16.94 14.25 7.06
C TYR A 138 17.62 15.36 6.28
N MET A 139 17.32 15.55 4.99
CA MET A 139 17.88 16.65 4.20
C MET A 139 16.80 17.59 3.69
N VAL A 140 15.87 17.12 2.86
CA VAL A 140 14.89 18.00 2.19
C VAL A 140 13.91 18.63 3.18
N LEU A 141 13.33 17.86 4.10
CA LEU A 141 12.37 18.36 5.08
C LEU A 141 12.98 19.42 6.02
N PRO A 142 14.14 19.18 6.67
CA PRO A 142 14.92 20.18 7.36
C PRO A 142 15.10 21.48 6.60
N ILE A 143 15.61 21.39 5.37
CA ILE A 143 15.88 22.57 4.54
C ILE A 143 14.58 23.33 4.32
N ALA A 144 13.50 22.67 3.91
CA ALA A 144 12.21 23.31 3.66
C ALA A 144 11.61 23.98 4.91
N TYR A 145 11.68 23.32 6.06
CA TYR A 145 11.12 23.83 7.31
C TYR A 145 11.92 25.01 7.88
N TRP A 146 13.25 24.89 7.96
CA TRP A 146 14.08 25.94 8.56
C TRP A 146 14.25 27.17 7.65
N THR A 147 14.22 27.00 6.33
CA THR A 147 14.17 28.12 5.37
C THR A 147 12.77 28.74 5.24
N ASN A 148 11.78 28.22 5.99
CA ASN A 148 10.41 28.73 6.04
C ASN A 148 9.69 28.77 4.68
N VAL A 149 9.92 27.77 3.84
CA VAL A 149 9.21 27.64 2.55
C VAL A 149 7.71 27.48 2.84
N TYR A 150 6.85 28.24 2.15
CA TYR A 150 5.39 28.26 2.36
C TYR A 150 4.93 28.52 3.81
N ASN A 151 5.66 29.38 4.54
CA ASN A 151 5.36 29.66 5.95
C ASN A 151 5.34 28.40 6.84
N ALA A 152 6.17 27.39 6.51
CA ALA A 152 6.20 26.10 7.18
C ALA A 152 6.32 26.18 8.72
N LYS A 153 6.96 27.22 9.26
CA LYS A 153 7.14 27.41 10.72
C LYS A 153 5.84 27.70 11.47
N ASN A 154 4.78 28.09 10.77
CA ASN A 154 3.46 28.30 11.38
C ASN A 154 2.77 26.96 11.71
N PHE A 155 3.30 25.85 11.21
CA PHE A 155 2.70 24.52 11.34
C PHE A 155 3.65 23.55 12.04
N PRO A 156 3.13 22.47 12.65
CA PRO A 156 3.97 21.38 13.17
C PRO A 156 4.84 20.77 12.06
N LEU A 157 6.07 20.37 12.41
CA LEU A 157 7.03 19.76 11.48
C LEU A 157 6.46 18.54 10.76
N ILE A 158 5.82 17.65 11.51
CA ILE A 158 5.17 16.43 11.02
C ILE A 158 3.73 16.43 11.52
N SER A 159 2.77 16.47 10.60
CA SER A 159 1.35 16.29 10.89
C SER A 159 0.62 15.88 9.62
N SER A 160 -0.40 15.02 9.77
CA SER A 160 -1.36 14.66 8.74
C SER A 160 -2.58 15.59 8.69
N HIS A 161 -2.68 16.52 9.65
CA HIS A 161 -3.76 17.50 9.69
C HIS A 161 -3.52 18.65 8.72
N VAL A 162 -4.63 19.26 8.30
CA VAL A 162 -4.67 20.48 7.49
C VAL A 162 -4.90 21.69 8.39
N PHE A 163 -4.34 22.84 8.03
CA PHE A 163 -4.32 24.02 8.89
C PHE A 163 -4.87 25.26 8.18
N THR A 164 -5.37 26.20 8.98
CA THR A 164 -5.70 27.56 8.55
C THR A 164 -4.43 28.41 8.41
N ASP A 165 -4.51 29.59 7.81
CA ASP A 165 -3.38 30.52 7.69
C ASP A 165 -2.73 30.89 9.05
N ASN A 166 -3.52 30.80 10.13
CA ASN A 166 -3.09 31.10 11.50
C ASN A 166 -2.47 29.90 12.24
N GLY A 167 -2.37 28.73 11.62
CA GLY A 167 -1.81 27.52 12.24
C GLY A 167 -2.81 26.72 13.09
N GLU A 168 -4.09 27.09 13.11
CA GLU A 168 -5.14 26.31 13.78
C GLU A 168 -5.63 25.15 12.89
N PRO A 169 -6.04 24.00 13.47
CA PRO A 169 -6.63 22.89 12.71
C PRO A 169 -7.84 23.34 11.88
N TYR A 170 -7.86 22.96 10.61
CA TYR A 170 -8.89 23.39 9.66
C TYR A 170 -10.24 22.71 9.93
N ASN A 171 -11.31 23.48 10.12
CA ASN A 171 -12.64 22.92 10.29
C ASN A 171 -13.35 22.71 8.94
N THR A 172 -13.40 21.47 8.47
CA THR A 172 -14.00 21.09 7.18
C THR A 172 -15.51 21.28 7.11
N THR A 173 -16.22 21.28 8.25
CA THR A 173 -17.68 21.46 8.27
C THR A 173 -18.12 22.88 7.89
N ARG A 174 -17.22 23.87 8.02
CA ARG A 174 -17.51 25.27 7.67
C ARG A 174 -17.50 25.55 6.17
N VAL A 175 -16.89 24.67 5.38
CA VAL A 175 -16.72 24.83 3.93
C VAL A 175 -17.51 23.81 3.11
N LEU A 176 -18.39 23.05 3.77
CA LEU A 176 -19.27 22.07 3.16
C LEU A 176 -20.73 22.49 3.36
N LYS A 177 -21.50 22.42 2.28
CA LYS A 177 -22.96 22.59 2.33
C LYS A 177 -23.63 21.35 2.91
N SER A 178 -24.93 21.47 3.22
CA SER A 178 -25.74 20.35 3.75
C SER A 178 -25.86 19.15 2.80
N ASP A 179 -25.58 19.34 1.51
CA ASP A 179 -25.52 18.30 0.48
C ASP A 179 -24.10 17.73 0.25
N PHE A 180 -23.17 18.04 1.16
CA PHE A 180 -21.74 17.70 1.09
C PHE A 180 -21.00 18.25 -0.13
N THR A 181 -21.55 19.28 -0.80
CA THR A 181 -20.82 20.00 -1.85
C THR A 181 -19.93 21.08 -1.25
N PHE A 182 -18.85 21.41 -1.95
CA PHE A 182 -17.91 22.44 -1.52
C PHE A 182 -18.50 23.84 -1.68
N ASP A 183 -18.43 24.63 -0.60
CA ASP A 183 -18.82 26.04 -0.61
C ASP A 183 -17.60 26.96 -0.81
N LYS A 184 -17.49 27.52 -2.02
CA LYS A 184 -16.39 28.40 -2.39
C LYS A 184 -16.42 29.74 -1.67
N ASP A 185 -17.60 30.27 -1.38
CA ASP A 185 -17.74 31.59 -0.75
C ASP A 185 -17.40 31.49 0.74
N ALA A 186 -17.87 30.45 1.41
CA ALA A 186 -17.49 30.16 2.80
C ALA A 186 -15.99 29.85 2.93
N TYR A 187 -15.40 29.14 1.96
CA TYR A 187 -13.96 28.89 1.91
C TYR A 187 -13.14 30.18 1.83
N ASN A 188 -13.49 31.09 0.91
CA ASN A 188 -12.78 32.36 0.73
C ASN A 188 -12.90 33.30 1.94
N GLN A 189 -14.01 33.20 2.69
CA GLN A 189 -14.21 34.00 3.91
C GLN A 189 -13.51 33.42 5.14
N TYR A 190 -13.29 32.11 5.19
CA TYR A 190 -12.73 31.44 6.36
C TYR A 190 -11.19 31.51 6.38
N SER A 191 -10.51 30.73 5.54
CA SER A 191 -9.06 30.80 5.33
C SER A 191 -8.66 29.90 4.16
N GLN A 192 -7.48 30.13 3.60
CA GLN A 192 -6.89 29.17 2.69
C GLN A 192 -6.50 27.89 3.45
N LEU A 193 -6.53 26.76 2.75
CA LEU A 193 -6.12 25.48 3.29
C LEU A 193 -4.61 25.31 3.11
N ASN A 194 -3.89 25.21 4.23
CA ASN A 194 -2.46 25.00 4.25
C ASN A 194 -2.11 23.57 4.67
N LEU A 195 -1.06 23.05 4.04
CA LEU A 195 -0.48 21.75 4.35
C LEU A 195 0.86 21.95 5.06
N THR A 196 1.22 21.03 5.95
CA THR A 196 2.57 21.03 6.52
C THR A 196 3.62 20.75 5.44
N ALA A 197 4.86 21.21 5.67
CA ALA A 197 5.96 20.97 4.72
C ALA A 197 6.15 19.47 4.44
N PHE A 198 6.08 18.63 5.47
CA PHE A 198 6.17 17.18 5.32
C PHE A 198 5.02 16.62 4.48
N PHE A 199 3.79 17.08 4.71
CA PHE A 199 2.63 16.61 3.94
C PHE A 199 2.71 17.01 2.46
N ALA A 200 3.16 18.24 2.16
CA ALA A 200 3.38 18.70 0.80
C ALA A 200 4.49 17.89 0.08
N ILE A 201 5.63 17.65 0.76
CA ILE A 201 6.75 16.86 0.20
C ILE A 201 6.30 15.43 -0.09
N THR A 202 5.56 14.78 0.82
CA THR A 202 5.07 13.40 0.63
C THR A 202 4.09 13.28 -0.53
N TYR A 203 3.25 14.29 -0.78
CA TYR A 203 2.41 14.36 -1.99
C TYR A 203 3.25 14.47 -3.26
N GLY A 204 4.24 15.37 -3.28
CA GLY A 204 5.18 15.49 -4.40
C GLY A 204 5.90 14.17 -4.71
N LEU A 205 6.38 13.48 -3.69
CA LEU A 205 7.01 12.17 -3.83
C LEU A 205 6.04 11.10 -4.31
N SER A 206 4.77 11.13 -3.88
CA SER A 206 3.77 10.18 -4.35
C SER A 206 3.58 10.25 -5.87
N PHE A 207 3.57 11.45 -6.45
CA PHE A 207 3.55 11.63 -7.91
C PHE A 207 4.84 11.14 -8.57
N ALA A 208 5.99 11.44 -7.97
CA ALA A 208 7.29 10.97 -8.47
C ALA A 208 7.39 9.44 -8.46
N THR A 209 6.90 8.77 -7.41
CA THR A 209 6.92 7.31 -7.27
C THR A 209 6.12 6.62 -8.36
N LEU A 210 4.98 7.17 -8.78
CA LEU A 210 4.16 6.59 -9.85
C LEU A 210 4.84 6.70 -11.21
N SER A 211 5.38 7.87 -11.54
CA SER A 211 6.16 8.09 -12.77
C SER A 211 7.43 7.22 -12.79
N ALA A 212 8.11 7.11 -11.64
CA ALA A 212 9.27 6.24 -11.48
C ALA A 212 8.89 4.76 -11.62
N THR A 213 7.73 4.33 -11.10
CA THR A 213 7.22 2.96 -11.23
C THR A 213 7.03 2.58 -12.69
N LEU A 214 6.35 3.44 -13.47
CA LEU A 214 6.15 3.22 -14.89
C LEU A 214 7.49 3.18 -15.64
N SER A 215 8.37 4.17 -15.39
CA SER A 215 9.67 4.26 -16.04
C SER A 215 10.55 3.06 -15.74
N HIS A 216 10.60 2.63 -14.47
CA HIS A 216 11.36 1.46 -14.02
C HIS A 216 10.86 0.18 -14.67
N VAL A 217 9.54 -0.06 -14.67
CA VAL A 217 8.95 -1.26 -15.27
C VAL A 217 9.16 -1.26 -16.79
N LEU A 218 8.99 -0.13 -17.47
CA LEU A 218 9.19 -0.03 -18.92
C LEU A 218 10.66 -0.23 -19.32
N LEU A 219 11.61 0.35 -18.59
CA LEU A 219 13.04 0.26 -18.93
C LEU A 219 13.65 -1.10 -18.58
N PHE A 220 13.42 -1.59 -17.35
CA PHE A 220 14.07 -2.80 -16.86
C PHE A 220 13.29 -4.07 -17.16
N HIS A 221 11.96 -4.01 -17.08
CA HIS A 221 11.10 -5.16 -17.30
C HIS A 221 10.39 -5.14 -18.66
N GLY A 222 10.46 -4.04 -19.44
CA GLY A 222 9.76 -3.93 -20.73
C GLY A 222 10.13 -5.02 -21.73
N LYS A 223 11.44 -5.31 -21.88
CA LYS A 223 11.91 -6.38 -22.78
C LYS A 223 11.45 -7.76 -22.32
N SER A 224 11.54 -8.04 -21.02
CA SER A 224 11.13 -9.34 -20.47
C SER A 224 9.60 -9.50 -20.49
N MET A 225 8.84 -8.43 -20.27
CA MET A 225 7.39 -8.39 -20.45
C MET A 225 7.02 -8.63 -21.92
N TRP A 226 7.68 -7.97 -22.87
CA TRP A 226 7.41 -8.19 -24.30
C TRP A 226 7.68 -9.63 -24.72
N GLN A 227 8.81 -10.19 -24.27
CA GLN A 227 9.15 -11.59 -24.50
C GLN A 227 8.17 -12.54 -23.81
N GLN A 228 7.73 -12.24 -22.59
CA GLN A 228 6.73 -13.03 -21.87
C GLN A 228 5.34 -12.91 -22.51
N SER A 229 4.94 -11.76 -23.03
CA SER A 229 3.70 -11.58 -23.79
C SER A 229 3.74 -12.37 -25.09
N LYS A 230 4.88 -12.35 -25.80
CA LYS A 230 5.08 -13.16 -27.01
C LYS A 230 5.12 -14.66 -26.70
N ALA A 231 5.84 -15.06 -25.65
CA ALA A 231 5.89 -16.46 -25.21
C ALA A 231 4.54 -16.92 -24.62
N ALA A 232 3.74 -16.01 -24.08
CA ALA A 232 2.37 -16.31 -23.65
C ALA A 232 1.46 -16.67 -24.83
N LEU A 233 1.76 -16.17 -26.03
CA LEU A 233 1.09 -16.58 -27.27
C LEU A 233 1.66 -17.89 -27.85
N THR A 234 2.89 -18.29 -27.48
CA THR A 234 3.60 -19.45 -28.08
C THR A 234 3.87 -20.59 -27.07
N ASP A 235 3.42 -20.47 -25.81
CA ASP A 235 3.53 -21.42 -24.68
C ASP A 235 4.94 -21.96 -24.35
N SER A 236 6.02 -21.27 -24.74
CA SER A 236 7.36 -21.88 -24.87
C SER A 236 8.34 -21.74 -23.69
N ARG A 237 7.94 -21.16 -22.54
CA ARG A 237 8.78 -21.13 -21.32
C ARG A 237 7.92 -21.19 -20.05
N ILE A 238 7.65 -22.40 -19.58
CA ILE A 238 6.80 -22.65 -18.41
C ILE A 238 7.68 -23.05 -17.23
N ASP A 239 7.56 -22.35 -16.11
CA ASP A 239 8.23 -22.68 -14.84
C ASP A 239 7.89 -24.12 -14.39
N VAL A 240 8.78 -24.76 -13.62
CA VAL A 240 8.56 -26.10 -13.06
C VAL A 240 7.29 -26.14 -12.22
N HIS A 241 7.04 -25.11 -11.40
CA HIS A 241 5.82 -25.04 -10.61
C HIS A 241 4.58 -24.95 -11.51
N THR A 242 4.62 -24.11 -12.55
CA THR A 242 3.53 -23.98 -13.53
C THR A 242 3.32 -25.25 -14.34
N ARG A 243 4.38 -25.96 -14.72
CA ARG A 243 4.30 -27.23 -15.44
C ARG A 243 3.63 -28.31 -14.60
N LEU A 244 4.02 -28.43 -13.32
CA LEU A 244 3.40 -29.37 -12.37
C LEU A 244 1.93 -29.02 -12.13
N MET A 245 1.62 -27.73 -11.96
CA MET A 245 0.25 -27.26 -11.76
C MET A 245 -0.63 -27.53 -12.99
N LYS A 246 -0.16 -27.21 -14.20
CA LYS A 246 -0.90 -27.48 -15.45
C LYS A 246 -1.10 -28.97 -15.72
N LYS A 247 -0.16 -29.82 -15.31
CA LYS A 247 -0.27 -31.29 -15.47
C LYS A 247 -1.35 -31.89 -14.56
N ASN A 248 -1.42 -31.43 -13.31
CA ASN A 248 -2.26 -32.05 -12.29
C ASN A 248 -3.62 -31.34 -12.11
N TYR A 249 -3.72 -30.06 -12.48
CA TYR A 249 -4.92 -29.26 -12.25
C TYR A 249 -5.35 -28.46 -13.48
N LYS A 250 -6.67 -28.36 -13.66
CA LYS A 250 -7.26 -27.49 -14.67
C LYS A 250 -7.16 -26.02 -14.25
N SER A 251 -6.62 -25.18 -15.12
CA SER A 251 -6.60 -23.73 -14.91
C SER A 251 -8.01 -23.15 -14.78
N VAL A 252 -8.11 -21.99 -14.11
CA VAL A 252 -9.35 -21.23 -14.01
C VAL A 252 -9.61 -20.59 -15.37
N PRO A 253 -10.78 -20.82 -15.99
CA PRO A 253 -11.09 -20.19 -17.27
C PRO A 253 -11.16 -18.66 -17.16
N GLN A 254 -10.64 -17.95 -18.16
CA GLN A 254 -10.67 -16.48 -18.18
C GLN A 254 -12.09 -15.90 -18.12
N TYR A 255 -13.08 -16.61 -18.67
CA TYR A 255 -14.47 -16.13 -18.66
C TYR A 255 -15.07 -16.04 -17.26
N TRP A 256 -14.57 -16.79 -16.26
CA TRP A 256 -15.03 -16.64 -14.86
C TRP A 256 -14.69 -15.24 -14.33
N PHE A 257 -13.48 -14.78 -14.62
CA PHE A 257 -13.02 -13.44 -14.26
C PHE A 257 -13.77 -12.36 -15.04
N LEU A 258 -14.05 -12.57 -16.34
CA LEU A 258 -14.82 -11.64 -17.16
C LEU A 258 -16.28 -11.52 -16.71
N ILE A 259 -16.94 -12.63 -16.35
CA ILE A 259 -18.30 -12.62 -15.80
C ILE A 259 -18.31 -11.87 -14.46
N LEU A 260 -17.36 -12.15 -13.58
CA LEU A 260 -17.23 -11.46 -12.30
C LEU A 260 -16.99 -9.95 -12.50
N LEU A 261 -16.14 -9.58 -13.47
CA LEU A 261 -15.91 -8.18 -13.84
C LEU A 261 -17.20 -7.52 -14.35
N ALA A 262 -17.93 -8.18 -15.25
CA ALA A 262 -19.16 -7.64 -15.82
C ALA A 262 -20.26 -7.44 -14.77
N VAL A 263 -20.47 -8.43 -13.90
CA VAL A 263 -21.46 -8.35 -12.81
C VAL A 263 -21.09 -7.25 -11.82
N THR A 264 -19.83 -7.20 -11.39
CA THR A 264 -19.38 -6.19 -10.41
C THR A 264 -19.34 -4.78 -10.99
N MET A 265 -19.04 -4.63 -12.29
CA MET A 265 -19.14 -3.36 -13.00
C MET A 265 -20.59 -2.89 -13.12
N ALA A 266 -21.53 -3.78 -13.44
CA ALA A 266 -22.94 -3.44 -13.50
C ALA A 266 -23.48 -3.00 -12.12
N LEU A 267 -23.09 -3.70 -11.04
CA LEU A 267 -23.44 -3.31 -9.68
C LEU A 267 -22.80 -1.97 -9.28
N ALA A 268 -21.54 -1.72 -9.67
CA ALA A 268 -20.88 -0.45 -9.40
C ALA A 268 -21.54 0.72 -10.16
N LEU A 269 -21.94 0.52 -11.42
CA LEU A 269 -22.71 1.50 -12.19
C LEU A 269 -24.08 1.76 -11.56
N ALA A 270 -24.79 0.70 -11.14
CA ALA A 270 -26.07 0.82 -10.46
C ALA A 270 -25.94 1.54 -9.11
N ALA A 271 -24.84 1.35 -8.39
CA ALA A 271 -24.57 2.08 -7.15
C ALA A 271 -24.26 3.56 -7.40
N CYS A 272 -23.49 3.87 -8.45
CA CYS A 272 -23.09 5.25 -8.75
C CYS A 272 -24.26 6.09 -9.32
N GLU A 273 -25.04 5.54 -10.24
CA GLU A 273 -26.18 6.25 -10.87
C GLU A 273 -27.51 6.04 -10.13
N GLY A 274 -27.62 5.00 -9.31
CA GLY A 274 -28.78 4.74 -8.46
C GLY A 274 -28.77 5.56 -7.17
N TYR A 275 -29.71 5.24 -6.27
CA TYR A 275 -29.81 5.84 -4.92
C TYR A 275 -29.71 7.38 -4.92
N ASN A 276 -30.56 8.09 -5.67
CA ASN A 276 -30.61 9.56 -5.71
C ASN A 276 -29.24 10.26 -5.92
N LYS A 277 -28.26 9.59 -6.54
CA LYS A 277 -26.90 10.11 -6.77
C LYS A 277 -26.16 10.54 -5.49
N TYR A 278 -26.41 9.88 -4.36
CA TYR A 278 -25.67 10.13 -3.11
C TYR A 278 -24.14 9.98 -3.27
N LEU A 279 -23.68 9.04 -4.11
CA LEU A 279 -22.26 8.84 -4.40
C LEU A 279 -21.64 9.94 -5.27
N GLN A 280 -22.47 10.77 -5.91
CA GLN A 280 -22.10 11.93 -6.75
C GLN A 280 -21.15 11.64 -7.94
N LEU A 281 -20.64 10.42 -8.09
CA LEU A 281 -19.73 9.97 -9.13
C LEU A 281 -20.52 9.56 -10.38
N ARG A 282 -20.27 10.21 -11.51
CA ARG A 282 -20.93 9.88 -12.79
C ARG A 282 -20.27 8.66 -13.46
N TYR A 283 -21.01 7.98 -14.34
CA TYR A 283 -20.57 6.73 -14.99
C TYR A 283 -19.17 6.78 -15.63
N TRP A 284 -18.76 7.88 -16.28
CA TRP A 284 -17.43 7.96 -16.89
C TRP A 284 -16.32 8.00 -15.84
N GLY A 285 -16.59 8.55 -14.65
CA GLY A 285 -15.64 8.60 -13.55
C GLY A 285 -15.32 7.20 -13.05
N LEU A 286 -16.33 6.33 -12.97
CA LEU A 286 -16.13 4.92 -12.67
C LEU A 286 -15.28 4.21 -13.73
N LEU A 287 -15.58 4.41 -15.01
CA LEU A 287 -14.82 3.81 -16.12
C LEU A 287 -13.36 4.30 -16.13
N LEU A 288 -13.13 5.59 -15.89
CA LEU A 288 -11.80 6.17 -15.78
C LEU A 288 -11.03 5.58 -14.58
N ALA A 289 -11.67 5.47 -13.42
CA ALA A 289 -11.07 4.87 -12.22
C ALA A 289 -10.65 3.42 -12.49
N CYS A 290 -11.51 2.63 -13.11
CA CYS A 290 -11.20 1.25 -13.50
C CYS A 290 -10.09 1.18 -14.55
N GLY A 291 -10.06 2.11 -15.52
CA GLY A 291 -8.98 2.20 -16.51
C GLY A 291 -7.61 2.48 -15.87
N ILE A 292 -7.55 3.42 -14.92
CA ILE A 292 -6.33 3.72 -14.15
C ILE A 292 -5.92 2.49 -13.33
N ALA A 293 -6.85 1.92 -12.56
CA ALA A 293 -6.58 0.73 -11.74
C ALA A 293 -6.00 -0.41 -12.60
N PHE A 294 -6.64 -0.69 -13.73
CA PHE A 294 -6.22 -1.73 -14.67
C PHE A 294 -4.81 -1.47 -15.21
N ALA A 295 -4.54 -0.26 -15.71
CA ALA A 295 -3.25 0.10 -16.30
C ALA A 295 -2.09 -0.01 -15.29
N PHE A 296 -2.32 0.41 -14.05
CA PHE A 296 -1.30 0.40 -13.00
C PHE A 296 -1.18 -0.93 -12.25
N THR A 297 -2.15 -1.83 -12.36
CA THR A 297 -2.11 -3.15 -11.69
C THR A 297 -0.86 -3.95 -12.10
N LEU A 298 -0.50 -3.98 -13.39
CA LEU A 298 0.66 -4.76 -13.84
C LEU A 298 2.00 -4.16 -13.36
N PRO A 299 2.30 -2.87 -13.59
CA PRO A 299 3.55 -2.27 -13.10
C PRO A 299 3.73 -2.36 -11.58
N ILE A 300 2.67 -2.03 -10.83
CA ILE A 300 2.72 -2.06 -9.36
C ILE A 300 2.84 -3.51 -8.88
N GLY A 301 2.15 -4.45 -9.53
CA GLY A 301 2.26 -5.88 -9.22
C GLY A 301 3.66 -6.44 -9.43
N ILE A 302 4.40 -6.00 -10.45
CA ILE A 302 5.79 -6.42 -10.67
C ILE A 302 6.69 -5.94 -9.54
N ILE A 303 6.55 -4.67 -9.12
CA ILE A 303 7.31 -4.12 -8.00
C ILE A 303 6.96 -4.87 -6.72
N GLN A 304 5.68 -5.05 -6.40
CA GLN A 304 5.27 -5.77 -5.20
C GLN A 304 5.75 -7.23 -5.19
N ALA A 305 5.66 -7.92 -6.32
CA ALA A 305 6.09 -9.31 -6.44
C ALA A 305 7.62 -9.52 -6.31
N THR A 306 8.42 -8.47 -6.48
CA THR A 306 9.89 -8.54 -6.39
C THR A 306 10.45 -7.88 -5.13
N THR A 307 9.88 -6.75 -4.71
CA THR A 307 10.39 -5.94 -3.60
C THR A 307 9.53 -5.99 -2.34
N ASN A 308 8.35 -6.61 -2.38
CA ASN A 308 7.36 -6.56 -1.30
C ASN A 308 6.77 -5.16 -1.01
N GLN A 309 7.03 -4.17 -1.88
CA GLN A 309 6.53 -2.80 -1.71
C GLN A 309 5.39 -2.52 -2.69
N GLN A 310 4.31 -1.93 -2.20
CA GLN A 310 3.13 -1.61 -3.01
C GLN A 310 2.94 -0.08 -3.09
N PRO A 311 3.42 0.58 -4.17
CA PRO A 311 3.10 1.98 -4.44
C PRO A 311 1.58 2.25 -4.44
N GLY A 312 1.16 3.32 -3.76
CA GLY A 312 -0.24 3.74 -3.67
C GLY A 312 -0.70 4.58 -4.85
N LEU A 313 -1.94 4.37 -5.31
CA LEU A 313 -2.61 5.23 -6.32
C LEU A 313 -3.57 6.24 -5.69
N ASN A 314 -3.65 6.29 -4.37
CA ASN A 314 -4.60 7.15 -3.65
C ASN A 314 -4.43 8.63 -4.03
N VAL A 315 -3.21 9.15 -3.97
CA VAL A 315 -2.96 10.59 -4.21
C VAL A 315 -3.30 11.00 -5.64
N ILE A 316 -2.88 10.22 -6.64
CA ILE A 316 -3.14 10.56 -8.05
C ILE A 316 -4.62 10.44 -8.41
N THR A 317 -5.31 9.45 -7.85
CA THR A 317 -6.74 9.26 -8.13
C THR A 317 -7.57 10.39 -7.52
N GLU A 318 -7.27 10.80 -6.29
CA GLU A 318 -7.88 11.96 -5.64
C GLU A 318 -7.59 13.26 -6.42
N TYR A 319 -6.38 13.42 -6.94
CA TYR A 319 -5.98 14.59 -7.73
C TYR A 319 -6.70 14.66 -9.08
N ILE A 320 -6.73 13.57 -9.85
CA ILE A 320 -7.36 13.52 -11.18
C ILE A 320 -8.84 13.89 -11.10
N ILE A 321 -9.59 13.25 -10.20
CA ILE A 321 -11.02 13.52 -10.08
C ILE A 321 -11.29 14.91 -9.47
N GLY A 322 -10.43 15.37 -8.55
CA GLY A 322 -10.55 16.72 -7.98
C GLY A 322 -10.45 17.83 -9.04
N TYR A 323 -9.66 17.62 -10.10
CA TYR A 323 -9.58 18.53 -11.25
C TYR A 323 -10.71 18.33 -12.26
N LEU A 324 -11.14 17.09 -12.52
CA LEU A 324 -12.15 16.78 -13.54
C LEU A 324 -13.59 17.06 -13.09
N ASP A 325 -13.89 16.86 -11.79
CA ASP A 325 -15.21 17.07 -11.20
C ASP A 325 -15.08 17.81 -9.85
N PRO A 326 -14.72 19.11 -9.89
CA PRO A 326 -14.42 19.87 -8.68
C PRO A 326 -15.66 20.09 -7.80
N GLY A 327 -15.43 20.18 -6.50
CA GLY A 327 -16.46 20.53 -5.52
C GLY A 327 -17.36 19.39 -5.05
N ARG A 328 -17.01 18.13 -5.39
CA ARG A 328 -17.71 16.90 -4.97
C ARG A 328 -16.79 15.96 -4.17
N PRO A 329 -16.61 16.20 -2.86
CA PRO A 329 -15.78 15.35 -2.00
C PRO A 329 -16.20 13.88 -1.98
N VAL A 330 -17.51 13.60 -1.99
CA VAL A 330 -18.03 12.22 -1.95
C VAL A 330 -17.65 11.47 -3.24
N ALA A 331 -17.78 12.12 -4.39
CA ALA A 331 -17.35 11.57 -5.67
C ALA A 331 -15.85 11.30 -5.69
N ASN A 332 -15.04 12.16 -5.05
CA ASN A 332 -13.60 11.98 -4.93
C ASN A 332 -13.23 10.69 -4.17
N VAL A 333 -13.83 10.50 -2.99
CA VAL A 333 -13.62 9.30 -2.18
C VAL A 333 -14.08 8.03 -2.91
N ALA A 334 -15.22 8.10 -3.61
CA ALA A 334 -15.73 7.00 -4.42
C ALA A 334 -14.75 6.66 -5.57
N PHE A 335 -14.24 7.66 -6.29
CA PHE A 335 -13.27 7.47 -7.36
C PHE A 335 -11.97 6.84 -6.86
N LYS A 336 -11.43 7.31 -5.74
CA LYS A 336 -10.27 6.67 -5.09
C LYS A 336 -10.55 5.22 -4.71
N THR A 337 -11.72 4.93 -4.16
CA THR A 337 -12.12 3.55 -3.81
C THR A 337 -12.05 2.66 -5.04
N TYR A 338 -12.66 3.08 -6.16
CA TYR A 338 -12.64 2.29 -7.39
C TYR A 338 -11.27 2.24 -8.07
N GLY A 339 -10.49 3.32 -8.03
CA GLY A 339 -9.20 3.44 -8.73
C GLY A 339 -8.02 2.81 -7.99
N TYR A 340 -8.00 2.89 -6.66
CA TYR A 340 -6.91 2.39 -5.83
C TYR A 340 -7.26 1.06 -5.15
N ILE A 341 -8.40 0.98 -4.43
CA ILE A 341 -8.73 -0.22 -3.65
C ILE A 341 -8.97 -1.41 -4.58
N SER A 342 -9.57 -1.20 -5.75
CA SER A 342 -9.72 -2.29 -6.73
C SER A 342 -8.37 -2.86 -7.19
N MET A 343 -7.34 -2.02 -7.37
CA MET A 343 -5.99 -2.50 -7.69
C MET A 343 -5.39 -3.28 -6.51
N VAL A 344 -5.49 -2.76 -5.28
CA VAL A 344 -4.99 -3.44 -4.07
C VAL A 344 -5.62 -4.84 -3.95
N GLN A 345 -6.94 -4.93 -4.15
CA GLN A 345 -7.67 -6.20 -4.13
C GLN A 345 -7.25 -7.15 -5.26
N ALA A 346 -7.00 -6.64 -6.47
CA ALA A 346 -6.48 -7.44 -7.57
C ALA A 346 -5.11 -8.05 -7.24
N LEU A 347 -4.22 -7.27 -6.63
CA LEU A 347 -2.88 -7.71 -6.25
C LEU A 347 -2.90 -8.69 -5.08
N ALA A 348 -3.75 -8.47 -4.07
CA ALA A 348 -3.95 -9.41 -2.98
C ALA A 348 -4.44 -10.77 -3.49
N PHE A 349 -5.41 -10.77 -4.41
CA PHE A 349 -5.92 -12.00 -5.01
C PHE A 349 -4.86 -12.75 -5.85
N LEU A 350 -4.01 -12.01 -6.55
CA LEU A 350 -2.87 -12.60 -7.28
C LEU A 350 -1.81 -13.18 -6.33
N GLN A 351 -1.55 -12.50 -5.22
CA GLN A 351 -0.66 -12.98 -4.17
C GLN A 351 -1.15 -14.32 -3.61
N ASP A 352 -2.45 -14.44 -3.34
CA ASP A 352 -3.03 -15.69 -2.88
C ASP A 352 -2.94 -16.81 -3.93
N PHE A 353 -3.18 -16.51 -5.21
CA PHE A 353 -2.92 -17.50 -6.27
C PHE A 353 -1.47 -17.96 -6.29
N LYS A 354 -0.51 -17.09 -5.92
CA LYS A 354 0.89 -17.47 -5.76
C LYS A 354 1.10 -18.39 -4.55
N VAL A 355 0.45 -18.14 -3.42
CA VAL A 355 0.44 -19.07 -2.26
C VAL A 355 -0.01 -20.46 -2.72
N GLY A 356 -1.14 -20.55 -3.42
CA GLY A 356 -1.66 -21.81 -3.96
C GLY A 356 -0.73 -22.48 -4.97
N HIS A 357 -0.01 -21.67 -5.76
CA HIS A 357 0.97 -22.16 -6.72
C HIS A 357 2.18 -22.84 -6.05
N TYR A 358 2.62 -22.31 -4.91
CA TYR A 358 3.67 -22.90 -4.08
C TYR A 358 3.17 -24.15 -3.34
N MET A 359 2.01 -24.06 -2.70
CA MET A 359 1.41 -25.14 -1.90
C MET A 359 0.72 -26.24 -2.73
N LYS A 360 0.69 -26.11 -4.06
CA LYS A 360 0.05 -27.08 -4.98
C LYS A 360 -1.44 -27.28 -4.75
N ILE A 361 -2.14 -26.20 -4.43
CA ILE A 361 -3.59 -26.16 -4.20
C ILE A 361 -4.34 -26.00 -5.55
N PRO A 362 -5.44 -26.73 -5.81
CA PRO A 362 -6.22 -26.59 -7.03
C PRO A 362 -6.71 -25.15 -7.25
N PRO A 363 -6.38 -24.49 -8.38
CA PRO A 363 -6.67 -23.07 -8.57
C PRO A 363 -8.16 -22.77 -8.74
N ARG A 364 -8.98 -23.73 -9.17
CA ARG A 364 -10.44 -23.57 -9.26
C ARG A 364 -11.10 -23.53 -7.89
N SER A 365 -10.64 -24.37 -6.96
CA SER A 365 -11.13 -24.36 -5.59
C SER A 365 -10.77 -23.05 -4.89
N MET A 366 -9.56 -22.52 -5.13
CA MET A 366 -9.17 -21.22 -4.61
C MET A 366 -10.07 -20.09 -5.11
N PHE A 367 -10.33 -20.04 -6.42
CA PHE A 367 -11.22 -19.02 -6.99
C PHE A 367 -12.65 -19.06 -6.42
N LEU A 368 -13.15 -20.24 -6.05
CA LEU A 368 -14.51 -20.37 -5.48
C LEU A 368 -14.58 -19.98 -4.00
N VAL A 369 -13.47 -20.12 -3.27
CA VAL A 369 -13.41 -19.82 -1.83
C VAL A 369 -13.10 -18.35 -1.55
N GLN A 370 -12.29 -17.73 -2.42
CA GLN A 370 -11.95 -16.31 -2.38
C GLN A 370 -13.07 -15.44 -2.99
#